data_AF-E1QZV0-F1
#
_entry.id   AF-E1QZV0-F1
#
_cell.length_a   1.000
_cell.length_b   1.000
_cell.length_c   1.000
_cell.angle_alpha   90.00
_cell.angle_beta   90.00
_cell.angle_gamma   90.00
#
_symmetry.space_group_name_H-M   'P 1'
#
loop_
_entity.id
_entity.type
_entity.pdbx_description
1 polymer ?
#
loop_
_entity_poly.entity_id
_entity_poly.type
_entity_poly.pdbx_seq_one_letter_code
_entity_poly.pdbx_strand_id
1 'polypeptide(L)'
;MERVNPRHRQAEPGRAICARLGDPGGLTRLVSATTSQLLDSLAYSGVPYRVAAPLGGVPVHAWDLRALAADAARDGSLLVVDNSLTTSFGCAALGRGADVAFEGACALQARDGDSPTDGGGGGSPLLFVSGARGRGRLAVEALPLDDAPPVVWEALLATEGERERRRRSANDAAQVVASYLRCHPAVAHVWYPGLRDDPSHAAAASILSNGFGPLVDFALRDGWRLVTDAPLVQGLLDRLPTHAQFRLRCPAGAARPLVMGLECALVRQG
;
A
#
# COMPACT_ATOMS: atom_id res chain seq x y z
N MET A 1 -7.94 -31.81 -27.33
CA MET A 1 -8.66 -30.53 -27.12
C MET A 1 -9.24 -30.56 -25.72
N GLU A 2 -8.44 -30.12 -24.74
CA GLU A 2 -8.76 -30.25 -23.32
C GLU A 2 -9.84 -29.22 -22.96
N ARG A 3 -11.00 -29.71 -22.50
CA ARG A 3 -12.13 -28.86 -22.11
C ARG A 3 -11.80 -28.18 -20.79
N VAL A 4 -11.25 -26.96 -20.84
CA VAL A 4 -11.04 -26.12 -19.66
C VAL A 4 -12.40 -25.83 -19.02
N ASN A 5 -12.57 -26.31 -17.78
CA ASN A 5 -13.76 -26.12 -16.95
C ASN A 5 -14.08 -24.61 -16.80
N PRO A 6 -15.31 -24.15 -17.12
CA PRO A 6 -15.65 -22.72 -17.19
C PRO A 6 -15.48 -21.97 -15.86
N ARG A 7 -15.42 -22.66 -14.72
CA ARG A 7 -15.12 -22.06 -13.40
C ARG A 7 -13.66 -21.58 -13.24
N HIS A 8 -12.77 -21.90 -14.19
CA HIS A 8 -11.33 -21.58 -14.11
C HIS A 8 -10.86 -20.54 -15.14
N ARG A 9 -11.76 -19.92 -15.90
CA ARG A 9 -11.37 -18.80 -16.78
C ARG A 9 -11.29 -17.51 -15.97
N GLN A 10 -10.08 -17.16 -15.57
CA GLN A 10 -9.76 -15.82 -15.08
C GLN A 10 -10.16 -14.77 -16.13
N ALA A 11 -10.91 -13.75 -15.71
CA ALA A 11 -11.23 -12.60 -16.54
C ALA A 11 -9.94 -11.86 -16.97
N GLU A 12 -9.91 -11.31 -18.19
CA GLU A 12 -8.73 -10.56 -18.68
C GLU A 12 -8.20 -9.50 -17.70
N PRO A 13 -9.04 -8.73 -16.98
CA PRO A 13 -8.58 -7.78 -15.96
C PRO A 13 -7.68 -8.39 -14.89
N GLY A 14 -8.03 -9.58 -14.41
CA GLY A 14 -7.24 -10.28 -13.40
C GLY A 14 -5.87 -10.68 -13.92
N ARG A 15 -5.74 -10.99 -15.22
CA ARG A 15 -4.44 -11.32 -15.83
C ARG A 15 -3.52 -10.10 -15.90
N ALA A 16 -4.07 -8.93 -16.20
CA ALA A 16 -3.30 -7.68 -16.25
C ALA A 16 -2.73 -7.31 -14.87
N ILE A 17 -3.49 -7.51 -13.79
CA ILE A 17 -3.01 -7.29 -12.42
C ILE A 17 -1.90 -8.30 -12.07
N CYS A 18 -2.13 -9.59 -12.34
CA CYS A 18 -1.13 -10.64 -12.14
C CYS A 18 0.19 -10.36 -12.90
N ALA A 19 0.10 -9.88 -14.15
CA ALA A 19 1.27 -9.51 -14.94
C ALA A 19 2.05 -8.34 -14.29
N ARG A 20 1.36 -7.31 -13.81
CA ARG A 20 1.99 -6.20 -13.07
C ARG A 20 2.61 -6.63 -11.76
N LEU A 21 1.97 -7.58 -11.08
CA LEU A 21 2.52 -8.20 -9.88
C LEU A 21 3.72 -9.13 -10.17
N GLY A 22 4.07 -9.36 -11.44
CA GLY A 22 5.25 -10.13 -11.83
C GLY A 22 5.01 -11.63 -12.04
N ASP A 23 3.76 -12.07 -12.13
CA ASP A 23 3.41 -13.45 -12.50
C ASP A 23 2.18 -13.53 -13.43
N PRO A 24 2.38 -13.47 -14.77
CA PRO A 24 1.30 -13.48 -15.75
C PRO A 24 0.39 -14.72 -15.77
N GLY A 25 0.70 -15.81 -15.06
CA GLY A 25 -0.26 -16.93 -14.93
C GLY A 25 -0.67 -17.26 -13.51
N GLY A 26 -0.43 -16.33 -12.59
CA GLY A 26 -1.16 -16.29 -11.33
C GLY A 26 -2.67 -16.10 -11.54
N LEU A 27 -3.41 -16.05 -10.44
CA LEU A 27 -4.84 -15.75 -10.42
C LEU A 27 -5.08 -14.47 -9.62
N THR A 28 -5.92 -13.57 -10.11
CA THR A 28 -6.45 -12.46 -9.30
C THR A 28 -7.96 -12.58 -9.19
N ARG A 29 -8.46 -12.47 -7.97
CA ARG A 29 -9.86 -12.33 -7.60
C ARG A 29 -10.09 -10.93 -7.05
N LEU A 30 -11.27 -10.37 -7.27
CA LEU A 30 -11.72 -9.14 -6.60
C LEU A 30 -12.80 -9.60 -5.64
N VAL A 31 -12.59 -9.41 -4.35
CA VAL A 31 -13.48 -9.93 -3.30
C VAL A 31 -14.00 -8.79 -2.44
N SER A 32 -15.23 -8.93 -1.95
CA SER A 32 -15.80 -8.03 -0.95
C SER A 32 -15.47 -8.56 0.44
N ALA A 33 -14.30 -8.21 0.97
CA ALA A 33 -13.82 -8.67 2.27
C ALA A 33 -12.90 -7.64 2.93
N THR A 34 -12.90 -7.62 4.26
CA THR A 34 -11.88 -6.94 5.06
C THR A 34 -10.57 -7.71 5.01
N THR A 35 -9.46 -7.05 5.33
CA THR A 35 -8.16 -7.74 5.50
C THR A 35 -8.26 -8.87 6.52
N SER A 36 -8.95 -8.66 7.65
CA SER A 36 -9.14 -9.70 8.67
C SER A 36 -9.88 -10.91 8.11
N GLN A 37 -10.99 -10.70 7.39
CA GLN A 37 -11.74 -11.79 6.76
C GLN A 37 -10.91 -12.56 5.73
N LEU A 38 -10.04 -11.88 4.97
CA LEU A 38 -9.11 -12.54 4.05
C LEU A 38 -8.10 -13.41 4.81
N LEU A 39 -7.47 -12.87 5.85
CA LEU A 39 -6.47 -13.59 6.64
C LEU A 39 -7.07 -14.77 7.41
N ASP A 40 -8.28 -14.62 7.95
CA ASP A 40 -9.02 -15.72 8.58
C ASP A 40 -9.33 -16.81 7.54
N SER A 41 -9.78 -16.41 6.34
CA SER A 41 -10.07 -17.33 5.23
C SER A 41 -8.83 -18.11 4.78
N LEU A 42 -7.65 -17.47 4.76
CA LEU A 42 -6.38 -18.14 4.49
C LEU A 42 -6.01 -19.11 5.62
N ALA A 43 -6.27 -18.76 6.88
CA ALA A 43 -6.01 -19.64 8.02
C ALA A 43 -6.83 -20.93 7.94
N TYR A 44 -8.09 -20.85 7.48
CA TYR A 44 -8.95 -22.03 7.28
C TYR A 44 -8.42 -23.02 6.23
N SER A 45 -7.51 -22.61 5.35
CA SER A 45 -6.89 -23.52 4.37
C SER A 45 -5.98 -24.57 5.00
N GLY A 46 -5.57 -24.39 6.27
CA GLY A 46 -4.65 -25.27 6.98
C GLY A 46 -3.17 -25.09 6.59
N VAL A 47 -2.87 -24.22 5.62
CA VAL A 47 -1.49 -23.89 5.25
C VAL A 47 -1.00 -22.74 6.14
N PRO A 48 0.12 -22.87 6.87
CA PRO A 48 0.66 -21.76 7.64
C PRO A 48 1.03 -20.61 6.70
N TYR A 49 0.89 -19.37 7.17
CA TYR A 49 1.27 -18.21 6.38
C TYR A 49 1.93 -17.13 7.23
N ARG A 50 2.69 -16.27 6.56
CA ARG A 50 3.33 -15.08 7.13
C ARG A 50 2.82 -13.86 6.38
N VAL A 51 2.48 -12.80 7.10
CA VAL A 51 2.07 -11.53 6.50
C VAL A 51 3.24 -10.56 6.52
N ALA A 52 3.50 -9.92 5.38
CA ALA A 52 4.45 -8.83 5.25
C ALA A 52 3.86 -7.71 4.39
N ALA A 53 4.47 -6.54 4.41
CA ALA A 53 4.23 -5.49 3.43
C ALA A 53 5.57 -5.13 2.75
N PRO A 54 5.59 -4.63 1.51
CA PRO A 54 6.84 -4.12 0.92
C PRO A 54 7.32 -2.85 1.62
N LEU A 55 6.37 -2.07 2.15
CA LEU A 55 6.58 -0.80 2.84
C LEU A 55 5.61 -0.70 4.02
N GLY A 56 6.06 -0.27 5.19
CA GLY A 56 5.23 -0.20 6.39
C GLY A 56 6.06 -0.06 7.66
N GLY A 57 5.51 -0.40 8.83
CA GLY A 57 6.20 -0.23 10.11
C GLY A 57 6.07 1.17 10.71
N VAL A 58 6.51 1.30 11.97
CA VAL A 58 6.66 2.57 12.70
C VAL A 58 7.98 2.51 13.49
N PRO A 59 9.02 3.24 13.08
CA PRO A 59 9.07 4.10 11.90
C PRO A 59 8.97 3.31 10.58
N VAL A 60 8.62 4.00 9.49
CA VAL A 60 8.47 3.41 8.16
C VAL A 60 9.78 2.81 7.66
N HIS A 61 9.70 1.61 7.09
CA HIS A 61 10.81 0.92 6.47
C HIS A 61 10.34 0.00 5.34
N ALA A 62 11.26 -0.36 4.46
CA ALA A 62 11.03 -1.37 3.41
C ALA A 62 11.62 -2.73 3.80
N TRP A 63 10.88 -3.81 3.53
CA TRP A 63 11.31 -5.19 3.80
C TRP A 63 11.79 -5.90 2.54
N ASP A 64 12.87 -6.66 2.61
CA ASP A 64 13.30 -7.54 1.51
C ASP A 64 12.34 -8.72 1.35
N LEU A 65 11.41 -8.60 0.41
CA LEU A 65 10.42 -9.64 0.11
C LEU A 65 11.06 -10.95 -0.36
N ARG A 66 12.23 -10.92 -1.00
CA ARG A 66 12.90 -12.14 -1.49
C ARG A 66 13.46 -12.94 -0.31
N ALA A 67 14.04 -12.26 0.66
CA ALA A 67 14.49 -12.88 1.89
C ALA A 67 13.31 -13.48 2.67
N LEU A 68 12.21 -12.72 2.84
CA LEU A 68 11.00 -13.20 3.49
C LEU A 68 10.37 -14.40 2.77
N ALA A 69 10.40 -14.41 1.44
CA ALA A 69 9.90 -15.51 0.63
C ALA A 69 10.75 -16.78 0.82
N ALA A 70 12.07 -16.63 0.87
CA ALA A 70 12.97 -17.75 1.17
C ALA A 70 12.72 -18.32 2.57
N ASP A 71 12.47 -17.46 3.55
CA ASP A 71 12.15 -17.88 4.92
C ASP A 71 10.82 -18.64 4.99
N ALA A 72 9.78 -18.13 4.32
CA ALA A 72 8.48 -18.80 4.23
C ALA A 72 8.56 -20.13 3.45
N ALA A 73 9.39 -20.20 2.41
CA ALA A 73 9.60 -21.46 1.70
C ALA A 73 10.28 -22.52 2.58
N ARG A 74 11.23 -22.12 3.44
CA ARG A 74 11.96 -23.05 4.33
C ARG A 74 11.09 -23.70 5.40
N ASP A 75 10.07 -23.01 5.90
CA ASP A 75 9.16 -23.55 6.92
C ASP A 75 7.84 -24.08 6.33
N GLY A 76 7.71 -24.10 5.01
CA GLY A 76 6.51 -24.56 4.32
C GLY A 76 5.33 -23.59 4.39
N SER A 77 5.52 -22.36 4.88
CA SER A 77 4.48 -21.34 4.92
C SER A 77 4.32 -20.58 3.61
N LEU A 78 3.14 -19.97 3.42
CA LEU A 78 2.88 -19.01 2.36
C LEU A 78 3.38 -17.62 2.79
N LEU A 79 4.05 -16.90 1.89
CA LEU A 79 4.26 -15.47 2.05
C LEU A 79 3.03 -14.73 1.50
N VAL A 80 2.28 -14.07 2.39
CA VAL A 80 1.15 -13.22 2.09
C VAL A 80 1.60 -11.76 2.18
N VAL A 81 1.47 -10.99 1.10
CA VAL A 81 1.93 -9.61 1.03
C VAL A 81 0.75 -8.63 0.99
N ASP A 82 0.67 -7.77 2.00
CA ASP A 82 -0.15 -6.56 1.95
C ASP A 82 0.54 -5.53 1.05
N ASN A 83 0.07 -5.45 -0.18
CA ASN A 83 0.58 -4.55 -1.19
C ASN A 83 -0.17 -3.21 -1.18
N SER A 84 -1.02 -2.90 -0.20
CA SER A 84 -1.94 -1.74 -0.28
C SER A 84 -1.25 -0.37 -0.33
N LEU A 85 -0.07 -0.23 0.28
CA LEU A 85 0.70 1.01 0.31
C LEU A 85 1.47 1.28 -0.98
N THR A 86 1.88 0.23 -1.69
CA THR A 86 2.70 0.29 -2.90
C THR A 86 1.88 0.03 -4.16
N THR A 87 0.87 -0.81 -4.02
CA THR A 87 0.04 -1.45 -5.03
C THR A 87 0.84 -2.15 -6.12
N SER A 88 0.15 -2.81 -7.04
CA SER A 88 0.71 -3.43 -8.24
C SER A 88 1.41 -2.41 -9.15
N PHE A 89 1.18 -1.12 -8.93
CA PHE A 89 1.90 -0.01 -9.54
C PHE A 89 3.33 0.14 -8.99
N GLY A 90 3.51 0.00 -7.68
CA GLY A 90 4.75 0.30 -6.99
C GLY A 90 5.55 -0.91 -6.55
N CYS A 91 4.95 -2.10 -6.44
CA CYS A 91 5.68 -3.33 -6.13
C CYS A 91 5.07 -4.54 -6.84
N ALA A 92 5.92 -5.25 -7.60
CA ALA A 92 5.59 -6.50 -8.26
C ALA A 92 5.72 -7.69 -7.29
N ALA A 93 4.87 -7.72 -6.25
CA ALA A 93 5.04 -8.59 -5.08
C ALA A 93 5.18 -10.09 -5.42
N LEU A 94 4.38 -10.61 -6.35
CA LEU A 94 4.46 -12.03 -6.76
C LEU A 94 5.81 -12.34 -7.43
N GLY A 95 6.27 -11.46 -8.33
CA GLY A 95 7.59 -11.51 -8.95
C GLY A 95 8.77 -11.25 -7.99
N ARG A 96 8.48 -10.94 -6.72
CA ARG A 96 9.46 -10.83 -5.63
C ARG A 96 9.37 -11.99 -4.62
N GLY A 97 8.54 -13.00 -4.89
CA GLY A 97 8.46 -14.24 -4.12
C GLY A 97 7.22 -14.36 -3.21
N ALA A 98 6.30 -13.39 -3.26
CA ALA A 98 5.02 -13.55 -2.58
C ALA A 98 4.20 -14.68 -3.21
N ASP A 99 3.59 -15.51 -2.38
CA ASP A 99 2.62 -16.51 -2.83
C ASP A 99 1.26 -15.89 -3.05
N VAL A 100 0.85 -15.04 -2.11
CA VAL A 100 -0.39 -14.28 -2.18
C VAL A 100 -0.03 -12.81 -2.00
N ALA A 101 -0.61 -11.94 -2.81
CA ALA A 101 -0.57 -10.50 -2.61
C ALA A 101 -1.99 -9.97 -2.59
N PHE A 102 -2.29 -9.03 -1.70
CA PHE A 102 -3.57 -8.33 -1.72
C PHE A 102 -3.37 -6.81 -1.71
N GLU A 103 -4.29 -6.10 -2.33
CA GLU A 103 -4.32 -4.64 -2.30
C GLU A 103 -5.76 -4.12 -2.29
N GLY A 104 -5.95 -3.02 -1.57
CA GLY A 104 -7.21 -2.29 -1.59
C GLY A 104 -7.62 -1.90 -3.01
N ALA A 105 -8.78 -2.39 -3.44
CA ALA A 105 -9.42 -1.99 -4.68
C ALA A 105 -10.14 -0.66 -4.43
N CYS A 106 -9.38 0.43 -4.37
CA CYS A 106 -9.94 1.77 -4.19
C CYS A 106 -10.77 2.16 -5.42
N ALA A 107 -12.06 1.82 -5.45
CA ALA A 107 -13.06 2.48 -6.26
C ALA A 107 -14.32 2.68 -5.43
N LEU A 108 -14.94 3.86 -5.64
CA LEU A 108 -16.21 4.36 -5.10
C LEU A 108 -16.16 5.25 -3.84
N GLN A 109 -15.07 5.34 -3.09
CA GLN A 109 -15.04 6.19 -1.88
C GLN A 109 -14.38 7.56 -2.04
N ALA A 110 -13.71 7.85 -3.15
CA ALA A 110 -13.22 9.20 -3.43
C ALA A 110 -14.32 10.03 -4.13
N ARG A 111 -15.42 10.30 -3.42
CA ARG A 111 -16.07 11.62 -3.59
C ARG A 111 -15.19 12.60 -2.82
N ASP A 112 -14.99 13.78 -3.38
CA ASP A 112 -14.15 14.82 -2.78
C ASP A 112 -14.46 14.98 -1.29
N GLY A 113 -13.46 14.78 -0.43
CA GLY A 113 -13.54 15.09 1.01
C GLY A 113 -13.43 13.94 2.01
N ASP A 114 -13.57 12.67 1.62
CA ASP A 114 -13.48 11.57 2.61
C ASP A 114 -12.04 11.06 2.80
N SER A 115 -11.50 11.35 3.98
CA SER A 115 -10.25 10.80 4.48
C SER A 115 -10.40 9.29 4.70
N PRO A 116 -9.41 8.44 4.37
CA PRO A 116 -9.50 6.98 4.59
C PRO A 116 -9.34 6.56 6.06
N THR A 117 -9.62 7.45 7.00
CA THR A 117 -9.53 7.21 8.43
C THR A 117 -10.77 7.75 9.10
N ASP A 118 -11.51 6.85 9.73
CA ASP A 118 -12.63 7.06 10.65
C ASP A 118 -14.01 7.29 10.01
N GLY A 119 -14.73 6.17 9.84
CA GLY A 119 -16.16 6.03 10.15
C GLY A 119 -17.16 6.88 9.38
N GLY A 120 -17.85 6.29 8.39
CA GLY A 120 -19.16 6.83 7.97
C GLY A 120 -19.53 6.78 6.49
N GLY A 121 -18.96 5.90 5.66
CA GLY A 121 -19.39 5.71 4.26
C GLY A 121 -19.60 4.23 3.94
N GLY A 122 -20.85 3.76 3.98
CA GLY A 122 -21.25 2.34 3.91
C GLY A 122 -21.01 1.64 2.57
N GLY A 123 -19.77 1.26 2.30
CA GLY A 123 -19.41 0.28 1.28
C GLY A 123 -18.54 -0.81 1.89
N SER A 124 -18.82 -2.08 1.57
CA SER A 124 -17.94 -3.19 1.96
C SER A 124 -16.54 -2.99 1.36
N PRO A 125 -15.46 -3.27 2.11
CA PRO A 125 -14.11 -3.16 1.58
C PRO A 125 -13.93 -4.14 0.41
N LEU A 126 -13.36 -3.63 -0.68
CA LEU A 126 -12.99 -4.43 -1.86
C LEU A 126 -11.48 -4.66 -1.87
N LEU A 127 -11.07 -5.90 -2.10
CA LEU A 127 -9.67 -6.31 -2.19
C LEU A 127 -9.42 -7.00 -3.53
N PHE A 128 -8.38 -6.59 -4.24
CA PHE A 128 -7.73 -7.48 -5.18
C PHE A 128 -6.90 -8.48 -4.40
N VAL A 129 -7.12 -9.77 -4.61
CA VAL A 129 -6.36 -10.86 -4.00
C VAL A 129 -5.78 -11.71 -5.12
N SER A 130 -4.46 -11.72 -5.18
CA SER A 130 -3.69 -12.33 -6.26
C SER A 130 -2.81 -13.45 -5.73
N GLY A 131 -2.86 -14.63 -6.35
CA GLY A 131 -2.03 -15.78 -6.03
C GLY A 131 -1.05 -16.09 -7.15
N ALA A 132 0.23 -16.26 -6.84
CA ALA A 132 1.26 -16.72 -7.77
C ALA A 132 0.99 -18.17 -8.25
N ARG A 133 1.52 -18.56 -9.41
CA ARG A 133 1.43 -19.94 -9.93
C ARG A 133 1.84 -20.96 -8.88
N GLY A 134 1.15 -22.10 -8.87
CA GLY A 134 1.36 -23.15 -7.88
C GLY A 134 0.57 -22.88 -6.59
N ARG A 135 1.25 -22.89 -5.44
CA ARG A 135 0.60 -22.87 -4.12
C ARG A 135 -0.23 -21.61 -3.86
N GLY A 136 0.24 -20.44 -4.29
CA GLY A 136 -0.48 -19.18 -4.12
C GLY A 136 -1.83 -19.15 -4.86
N ARG A 137 -1.83 -19.61 -6.11
CA ARG A 137 -3.02 -19.73 -6.95
C ARG A 137 -4.02 -20.69 -6.34
N LEU A 138 -3.58 -21.85 -5.87
CA LEU A 138 -4.44 -22.82 -5.18
C LEU A 138 -5.05 -22.21 -3.92
N ALA A 139 -4.27 -21.47 -3.13
CA ALA A 139 -4.77 -20.78 -1.93
C ALA A 139 -5.87 -19.76 -2.29
N VAL A 140 -5.66 -18.96 -3.33
CA VAL A 140 -6.65 -17.96 -3.77
C VAL A 140 -7.89 -18.58 -4.42
N GLU A 141 -7.74 -19.67 -5.18
CA GLU A 141 -8.87 -20.45 -5.74
C GLU A 141 -9.74 -21.06 -4.63
N ALA A 142 -9.12 -21.47 -3.51
CA ALA A 142 -9.81 -22.09 -2.39
C ALA A 142 -10.46 -21.10 -1.40
N LEU A 143 -10.24 -19.78 -1.54
CA LEU A 143 -10.81 -18.80 -0.61
C LEU A 143 -12.35 -18.84 -0.64
N PRO A 144 -13.02 -19.07 0.51
CA PRO A 144 -14.48 -19.07 0.63
C PRO A 144 -15.05 -17.64 0.72
N LEU A 145 -14.59 -16.76 -0.17
CA LEU A 145 -15.02 -15.37 -0.27
C LEU A 145 -15.81 -15.17 -1.56
N ASP A 146 -16.80 -14.29 -1.55
CA ASP A 146 -17.57 -13.97 -2.74
C ASP A 146 -16.80 -13.00 -3.64
N ASP A 147 -16.76 -13.33 -4.93
CA ASP A 147 -16.20 -12.45 -5.94
C ASP A 147 -17.14 -11.25 -6.17
N ALA A 148 -16.56 -10.07 -6.33
CA ALA A 148 -17.30 -8.86 -6.68
C ALA A 148 -17.91 -8.99 -8.08
N PRO A 149 -19.11 -8.42 -8.31
CA PRO A 149 -19.76 -8.45 -9.62
C PRO A 149 -18.89 -7.84 -10.74
N PRO A 150 -19.03 -8.30 -12.00
CA PRO A 150 -18.24 -7.79 -13.13
C PRO A 150 -18.29 -6.27 -13.31
N VAL A 151 -19.42 -5.62 -13.03
CA VAL A 151 -19.56 -4.15 -13.12
C VAL A 151 -18.58 -3.40 -12.19
N VAL A 152 -18.20 -4.00 -11.07
CA VAL A 152 -17.24 -3.41 -10.11
C VAL A 152 -15.84 -3.44 -10.71
N TRP A 153 -15.47 -4.51 -11.41
CA TRP A 153 -14.20 -4.60 -12.13
C TRP A 153 -14.07 -3.52 -13.19
N GLU A 154 -15.10 -3.35 -14.01
CA GLU A 154 -15.11 -2.35 -15.09
C GLU A 154 -14.93 -0.93 -14.53
N ALA A 155 -15.62 -0.60 -13.44
CA ALA A 155 -15.47 0.69 -12.77
C ALA A 155 -14.05 0.91 -12.19
N LEU A 156 -13.45 -0.14 -11.62
CA LEU A 156 -12.08 -0.09 -11.09
C LEU A 156 -11.05 0.12 -12.20
N LEU A 157 -11.19 -0.58 -13.33
CA LEU A 157 -10.30 -0.44 -14.48
C LEU A 157 -10.44 0.92 -15.14
N ALA A 158 -11.67 1.44 -15.25
CA ALA A 158 -11.93 2.76 -15.80
C ALA A 158 -11.22 3.89 -15.01
N THR A 159 -10.96 3.67 -13.72
CA THR A 159 -10.27 4.65 -12.86
C THR A 159 -8.79 4.33 -12.61
N GLU A 160 -8.25 3.31 -13.24
CA GLU A 160 -6.89 2.83 -13.01
C GLU A 160 -5.83 3.90 -13.25
N GLY A 161 -5.85 4.55 -14.42
CA GLY A 161 -4.86 5.60 -14.75
C GLY A 161 -4.92 6.80 -13.80
N GLU A 162 -6.09 7.15 -13.26
CA GLU A 162 -6.22 8.17 -12.23
C GLU A 162 -5.60 7.71 -10.90
N ARG A 163 -5.86 6.47 -10.48
CA ARG A 163 -5.29 5.90 -9.26
C ARG A 163 -3.77 5.85 -9.32
N GLU A 164 -3.20 5.46 -10.46
CA GLU A 164 -1.75 5.43 -10.68
C GLU A 164 -1.14 6.84 -10.67
N ARG A 165 -1.79 7.82 -11.32
CA ARG A 165 -1.37 9.22 -11.24
C ARG A 165 -1.37 9.74 -9.81
N ARG A 166 -2.43 9.47 -9.04
CA ARG A 166 -2.50 9.84 -7.61
C ARG A 166 -1.39 9.20 -6.79
N ARG A 167 -1.10 7.91 -7.04
CA ARG A 167 -0.02 7.19 -6.35
C ARG A 167 1.33 7.80 -6.66
N ARG A 168 1.60 8.11 -7.94
CA ARG A 168 2.84 8.78 -8.35
C ARG A 168 2.99 10.14 -7.67
N SER A 169 1.97 10.99 -7.72
CA SER A 169 2.00 12.29 -7.06
C SER A 169 2.21 12.18 -5.55
N ALA A 170 1.64 11.18 -4.89
CA ALA A 170 1.86 10.94 -3.47
C ALA A 170 3.31 10.52 -3.15
N ASN A 171 3.91 9.67 -3.99
CA ASN A 171 5.31 9.27 -3.85
C ASN A 171 6.26 10.46 -4.07
N ASP A 172 5.98 11.29 -5.09
CA ASP A 172 6.78 12.48 -5.39
C ASP A 172 6.70 13.51 -4.25
N ALA A 173 5.49 13.73 -3.72
CA ALA A 173 5.27 14.60 -2.56
C ALA A 173 6.02 14.10 -1.32
N ALA A 174 5.96 12.80 -1.02
CA ALA A 174 6.69 12.19 0.09
C ALA A 174 8.21 12.40 -0.04
N GLN A 175 8.78 12.25 -1.23
CA GLN A 175 10.20 12.51 -1.48
C GLN A 175 10.59 13.97 -1.20
N VAL A 176 9.79 14.92 -1.70
CA VAL A 176 10.04 16.36 -1.50
C VAL A 176 9.97 16.70 -0.02
N VAL A 177 8.91 16.24 0.67
CA VAL A 177 8.70 16.50 2.09
C VAL A 177 9.78 15.87 2.96
N ALA A 178 10.15 14.61 2.71
CA ALA A 178 11.23 13.95 3.44
C ALA A 178 12.56 14.70 3.28
N SER A 179 12.86 15.17 2.07
CA SER A 179 14.08 15.94 1.78
C SER A 179 14.08 17.31 2.48
N TYR A 180 12.92 17.97 2.55
CA TYR A 180 12.75 19.23 3.28
C TYR A 180 12.90 19.03 4.79
N LEU A 181 12.16 18.07 5.37
CA LEU A 181 12.19 17.79 6.81
C LEU A 181 13.58 17.41 7.30
N ARG A 182 14.35 16.69 6.47
CA ARG A 182 15.73 16.31 6.79
C ARG A 182 16.64 17.52 7.04
N CYS A 183 16.36 18.65 6.40
CA CYS A 183 17.12 19.89 6.55
C CYS A 183 16.51 20.86 7.58
N HIS A 184 15.35 20.51 8.16
CA HIS A 184 14.61 21.42 9.02
C HIS A 184 15.19 21.44 10.44
N PRO A 185 15.50 22.61 11.04
CA PRO A 185 16.18 22.69 12.33
C PRO A 185 15.39 22.10 13.49
N ALA A 186 14.05 22.06 13.39
CA ALA A 186 13.17 21.43 14.38
C ALA A 186 13.15 19.90 14.32
N VAL A 187 13.66 19.30 13.25
CA VAL A 187 13.59 17.85 13.00
C VAL A 187 14.89 17.22 13.49
N ALA A 188 14.75 16.17 14.29
CA ALA A 188 15.85 15.36 14.80
C ALA A 188 16.20 14.22 13.83
N HIS A 189 15.18 13.60 13.23
CA HIS A 189 15.36 12.45 12.36
C HIS A 189 14.21 12.32 11.34
N VAL A 190 14.48 11.69 10.20
CA VAL A 190 13.49 11.37 9.16
C VAL A 190 13.72 9.93 8.70
N TRP A 191 12.66 9.14 8.72
CA TRP A 191 12.61 7.80 8.12
C TRP A 191 11.79 7.87 6.85
N TYR A 192 12.46 7.56 5.74
CA TYR A 192 11.83 7.49 4.44
C TYR A 192 12.72 6.68 3.50
N PRO A 193 12.25 5.54 2.98
CA PRO A 193 13.10 4.66 2.16
C PRO A 193 13.63 5.28 0.86
N GLY A 194 13.10 6.43 0.44
CA GLY A 194 13.64 7.20 -0.69
C GLY A 194 14.85 8.08 -0.36
N LEU A 195 15.25 8.20 0.91
CA LEU A 195 16.50 8.87 1.30
C LEU A 195 17.66 7.87 1.21
N ARG A 196 18.77 8.26 0.58
CA ARG A 196 19.92 7.36 0.31
C ARG A 196 20.59 6.81 1.57
N ASP A 197 20.47 7.52 2.69
CA ASP A 197 20.99 7.17 4.00
C ASP A 197 19.97 6.46 4.90
N ASP A 198 18.74 6.26 4.42
CA ASP A 198 17.78 5.42 5.11
C ASP A 198 18.30 3.97 5.11
N PRO A 199 18.32 3.28 6.27
CA PRO A 199 18.81 1.91 6.36
C PRO A 199 18.09 0.92 5.43
N SER A 200 16.83 1.20 5.09
CA SER A 200 16.01 0.37 4.20
C SER A 200 16.08 0.77 2.72
N HIS A 201 16.84 1.81 2.36
CA HIS A 201 16.93 2.32 0.98
C HIS A 201 17.33 1.25 -0.03
N ALA A 202 18.33 0.43 0.30
CA ALA A 202 18.80 -0.63 -0.60
C ALA A 202 17.71 -1.68 -0.86
N ALA A 203 16.99 -2.11 0.19
CA ALA A 203 15.87 -3.03 0.05
C ALA A 203 14.76 -2.39 -0.79
N ALA A 204 14.37 -1.15 -0.47
CA ALA A 204 13.35 -0.40 -1.17
C ALA A 204 13.67 -0.24 -2.66
N ALA A 205 14.89 0.18 -3.00
CA ALA A 205 15.33 0.35 -4.38
C ALA A 205 15.34 -0.96 -5.19
N SER A 206 15.40 -2.11 -4.52
CA SER A 206 15.40 -3.43 -5.18
C SER A 206 13.98 -3.99 -5.44
N ILE A 207 12.99 -3.57 -4.66
CA ILE A 207 11.62 -4.12 -4.71
C ILE A 207 10.56 -3.12 -5.18
N LEU A 208 10.81 -1.82 -5.00
CA LEU A 208 9.88 -0.75 -5.33
C LEU A 208 10.18 -0.15 -6.70
N SER A 209 9.11 0.23 -7.39
CA SER A 209 9.10 0.90 -8.68
C SER A 209 8.22 2.14 -8.58
N ASN A 210 8.41 3.12 -9.46
CA ASN A 210 7.56 4.32 -9.55
C ASN A 210 7.49 5.15 -8.24
N GLY A 211 8.55 5.11 -7.44
CA GLY A 211 8.70 5.87 -6.19
C GLY A 211 8.88 4.98 -4.96
N PHE A 212 9.20 5.60 -3.82
CA PHE A 212 9.50 4.91 -2.56
C PHE A 212 8.30 4.85 -1.59
N GLY A 213 7.11 5.10 -2.13
CA GLY A 213 5.86 5.09 -1.40
C GLY A 213 5.50 6.44 -0.75
N PRO A 214 4.28 6.54 -0.20
CA PRO A 214 3.69 7.82 0.21
C PRO A 214 3.83 8.08 1.72
N LEU A 215 4.69 7.36 2.45
CA LEU A 215 4.80 7.44 3.91
C LEU A 215 6.13 8.06 4.32
N VAL A 216 6.07 9.11 5.15
CA VAL A 216 7.26 9.73 5.77
C VAL A 216 7.05 9.76 7.28
N ASP A 217 7.99 9.19 8.03
CA ASP A 217 8.01 9.35 9.47
C ASP A 217 9.15 10.29 9.87
N PHE A 218 8.97 11.07 10.92
CA PHE A 218 10.02 11.98 11.41
C PHE A 218 9.93 12.18 12.91
N ALA A 219 11.04 12.50 13.55
CA ALA A 219 11.10 12.86 14.96
C ALA A 219 11.47 14.34 15.09
N LEU A 220 10.83 15.03 16.03
CA LEU A 220 11.17 16.39 16.39
C LEU A 220 12.31 16.43 17.41
N ARG A 221 13.05 17.53 17.42
CA ARG A 221 13.97 17.84 18.52
C ARG A 221 13.19 18.27 19.75
N ASP A 222 13.80 18.09 20.92
CA ASP A 222 13.23 18.55 22.18
C ASP A 222 12.88 20.05 22.11
N GLY A 223 11.76 20.41 22.76
CA GLY A 223 11.24 21.76 22.75
C GLY A 223 10.52 22.16 21.45
N TRP A 224 10.37 21.28 20.46
CA TRP A 224 9.54 21.52 19.29
C TRP A 224 8.25 20.70 19.35
N ARG A 225 7.15 21.28 18.86
CA ARG A 225 5.88 20.57 18.68
C ARG A 225 5.27 20.85 17.32
N LEU A 226 4.49 19.89 16.86
CA LEU A 226 3.63 20.03 15.70
C LEU A 226 2.39 20.83 16.06
N VAL A 227 2.02 21.80 15.25
CA VAL A 227 0.78 22.58 15.35
C VAL A 227 0.06 22.47 14.01
N THR A 228 -1.14 21.90 14.01
CA THR A 228 -1.90 21.53 12.79
C THR A 228 -2.85 22.62 12.29
N ASP A 229 -2.92 23.79 12.95
CA ASP A 229 -3.99 24.77 12.73
C ASP A 229 -3.46 26.10 12.13
N ALA A 230 -2.49 26.05 11.20
CA ALA A 230 -1.84 27.25 10.68
C ALA A 230 -2.41 27.72 9.31
N PRO A 231 -3.26 28.77 9.25
CA PRO A 231 -3.89 29.25 8.01
C PRO A 231 -2.92 29.80 6.95
N LEU A 232 -1.66 30.08 7.32
CA LEU A 232 -0.61 30.52 6.40
C LEU A 232 -0.15 29.45 5.41
N VAL A 233 -0.38 28.16 5.71
CA VAL A 233 0.04 27.05 4.85
C VAL A 233 -1.02 26.68 3.80
N GLN A 234 -2.28 27.07 4.04
CA GLN A 234 -3.38 26.90 3.08
C GLN A 234 -3.08 27.55 1.73
N GLY A 235 -2.52 28.77 1.72
CA GLY A 235 -2.16 29.47 0.48
C GLY A 235 -0.97 28.87 -0.28
N LEU A 236 -0.16 28.02 0.36
CA LEU A 236 0.91 27.25 -0.29
C LEU A 236 0.36 25.92 -0.84
N LEU A 237 -0.61 25.33 -0.13
CA LEU A 237 -1.32 24.12 -0.54
C LEU A 237 -2.23 24.30 -1.74
N ASP A 238 -2.92 25.44 -1.83
CA ASP A 238 -3.75 25.80 -2.98
C ASP A 238 -2.93 25.92 -4.28
N ARG A 239 -1.58 25.98 -4.17
CA ARG A 239 -0.64 26.05 -5.30
C ARG A 239 0.05 24.72 -5.61
N LEU A 240 -0.12 23.69 -4.76
CA LEU A 240 0.36 22.34 -5.02
C LEU A 240 -0.78 21.52 -5.66
N PRO A 241 -0.50 20.65 -6.65
CA PRO A 241 -1.54 19.86 -7.29
C PRO A 241 -2.25 18.95 -6.27
N THR A 242 -3.48 19.30 -5.93
CA THR A 242 -4.25 18.93 -4.73
C THR A 242 -4.81 17.50 -4.71
N HIS A 243 -4.17 16.55 -5.39
CA HIS A 243 -4.65 15.16 -5.50
C HIS A 243 -3.69 14.10 -4.91
N ALA A 244 -2.61 14.51 -4.25
CA ALA A 244 -1.62 13.62 -3.67
C ALA A 244 -1.97 13.29 -2.20
N GLN A 245 -2.54 12.11 -1.94
CA GLN A 245 -2.66 11.58 -0.58
C GLN A 245 -1.33 10.94 -0.15
N PHE A 246 -0.44 11.70 0.47
CA PHE A 246 0.71 11.15 1.21
C PHE A 246 0.48 11.32 2.72
N ARG A 247 1.15 10.53 3.55
CA ARG A 247 0.93 10.49 5.00
C ARG A 247 2.23 10.81 5.73
N LEU A 248 2.10 11.62 6.78
CA LEU A 248 3.17 12.00 7.69
C LEU A 248 2.87 11.46 9.07
N ARG A 249 3.86 10.89 9.76
CA ARG A 249 3.71 10.52 11.18
C ARG A 249 4.88 11.00 12.01
N CYS A 250 4.56 11.54 13.18
CA CYS A 250 5.54 11.88 14.22
C CYS A 250 5.40 10.84 15.35
N PRO A 251 6.36 9.91 15.53
CA PRO A 251 6.25 8.79 16.47
C PRO A 251 6.11 9.19 17.95
N ALA A 252 6.42 10.45 18.32
CA ALA A 252 6.51 10.90 19.72
C ALA A 252 5.53 12.01 20.14
N GLY A 253 4.43 12.26 19.43
CA GLY A 253 3.52 13.35 19.84
C GLY A 253 2.19 13.55 19.11
N ALA A 254 1.81 12.70 18.16
CA ALA A 254 0.51 12.76 17.53
C ALA A 254 -0.21 11.42 17.69
N ALA A 255 -1.29 11.39 18.47
CA ALA A 255 -2.08 10.18 18.75
C ALA A 255 -2.83 9.63 17.52
N ARG A 256 -2.65 10.22 16.32
CA ARG A 256 -3.31 9.81 15.08
C ARG A 256 -2.37 9.96 13.87
N PRO A 257 -2.36 9.01 12.92
CA PRO A 257 -1.69 9.20 11.64
C PRO A 257 -2.37 10.37 10.89
N LEU A 258 -1.59 11.38 10.51
CA LEU A 258 -2.12 12.54 9.79
C LEU A 258 -2.18 12.23 8.29
N VAL A 259 -3.38 12.22 7.71
CA VAL A 259 -3.58 12.32 6.26
C VAL A 259 -3.55 13.80 5.93
N MET A 260 -2.42 14.30 5.45
CA MET A 260 -2.18 15.73 5.27
C MET A 260 -2.40 16.13 3.82
N GLY A 261 -3.34 17.05 3.57
CA GLY A 261 -2.91 18.30 2.95
C GLY A 261 -2.04 19.02 3.99
N LEU A 262 -0.86 19.53 3.63
CA LEU A 262 0.19 20.19 4.45
C LEU A 262 -0.27 21.31 5.44
N GLU A 263 -1.26 21.11 6.30
CA GLU A 263 -1.73 22.02 7.35
C GLU A 263 -0.81 22.11 8.62
N CYS A 264 0.41 21.57 8.59
CA CYS A 264 1.27 21.47 9.80
C CYS A 264 2.35 22.56 9.84
N ALA A 265 2.39 23.34 10.93
CA ALA A 265 3.49 24.22 11.30
C ALA A 265 4.29 23.65 12.49
N LEU A 266 5.62 23.76 12.45
CA LEU A 266 6.51 23.37 13.55
C LEU A 266 6.82 24.59 14.42
N VAL A 267 6.48 24.54 15.71
CA VAL A 267 6.63 25.68 16.63
C VAL A 267 7.53 25.28 17.79
N ARG A 268 8.50 26.15 18.12
CA ARG A 268 9.39 26.02 19.28
C ARG A 268 8.63 26.45 20.54
N GLN A 269 8.68 25.65 21.60
CA GLN A 269 8.22 26.07 22.91
C GLN A 269 9.15 27.17 23.43
N GLY A 270 8.53 28.27 23.87
CA GLY A 270 9.21 29.36 24.57
C GLY A 270 9.68 28.91 25.95
#